data_AF-A0A447MWR6-F1
#
_entry.id   AF-A0A447MWR6-F1
#
_cell.length_a   1.000
_cell.length_b   1.000
_cell.length_c   1.000
_cell.angle_alpha   90.00
_cell.angle_beta   90.00
_cell.angle_gamma   90.00
#
_symmetry.space_group_name_H-M   'P 1'
#
loop_
_entity.id
_entity.type
_entity.pdbx_description
1 polymer ?
#
loop_
_entity_poly.entity_id
_entity_poly.type
_entity_poly.pdbx_seq_one_letter_code
_entity_poly.pdbx_strand_id
1 'polypeptide(L)'
;MVPDTPQVEEVLFGEHGCAKTSLQGKTIVDMSSISPIETKRFAQRVNEMGADYLDAPVSGGEIGAREGTLSIMVGGEQKVFDRVKPLFDILGKNITLVGGNGDGQTCKVANQIIVALNIEAVSEALVFASKSRRRSGTRAPGVNGRVRLFTHSGSSRRADDQPDVRAWFQNRASSERP
;
A
#
# COMPACT_ATOMS: atom_id res chain seq x y z
N MET A 1 11.44 5.58 1.43
CA MET A 1 10.59 4.42 1.10
C MET A 1 11.38 3.53 0.19
N VAL A 2 11.41 2.24 0.48
CA VAL A 2 12.08 1.22 -0.34
C VAL A 2 11.06 0.16 -0.77
N PRO A 3 11.37 -0.65 -1.81
CA PRO A 3 10.42 -1.58 -2.41
C PRO A 3 9.95 -2.73 -1.52
N ASP A 4 10.80 -3.26 -0.63
CA ASP A 4 10.54 -4.55 0.02
C ASP A 4 11.13 -4.66 1.44
N THR A 5 10.81 -5.77 2.10
CA THR A 5 11.20 -6.05 3.49
C THR A 5 12.73 -6.19 3.64
N PRO A 6 13.45 -6.94 2.79
CA PRO A 6 14.91 -7.02 2.87
C PRO A 6 15.60 -5.66 2.73
N GLN A 7 15.11 -4.78 1.86
CA GLN A 7 15.69 -3.45 1.69
C GLN A 7 15.44 -2.56 2.92
N VAL A 8 14.29 -2.68 3.59
CA VAL A 8 14.09 -1.99 4.88
C VAL A 8 15.10 -2.50 5.91
N GLU A 9 15.31 -3.82 5.98
CA GLU A 9 16.30 -4.40 6.89
C GLU A 9 17.72 -3.89 6.61
N GLU A 10 18.13 -3.86 5.34
CA GLU A 10 19.45 -3.37 4.92
C GLU A 10 19.62 -1.87 5.24
N VAL A 11 18.62 -1.04 4.96
CA VAL A 11 18.66 0.39 5.28
C VAL A 11 18.73 0.62 6.79
N LEU A 12 18.02 -0.17 7.59
CA LEU A 12 18.02 0.00 9.04
C LEU A 12 19.30 -0.55 9.69
N PHE A 13 19.76 -1.73 9.28
CA PHE A 13 20.72 -2.52 10.05
C PHE A 13 21.93 -3.03 9.25
N GLY A 14 21.95 -2.83 7.93
CA GLY A 14 23.04 -3.19 7.02
C GLY A 14 24.35 -2.48 7.34
N GLU A 15 25.43 -2.78 6.60
CA GLU A 15 26.80 -2.34 6.93
C GLU A 15 26.92 -0.82 7.13
N HIS A 16 26.13 -0.04 6.38
CA HIS A 16 26.03 1.42 6.46
C HIS A 16 24.60 1.89 6.81
N GLY A 17 23.83 1.07 7.51
CA GLY A 17 22.44 1.35 7.87
C GLY A 17 22.26 2.38 8.97
N CYS A 18 21.01 2.80 9.21
CA CYS A 18 20.65 3.81 10.20
C CYS A 18 21.15 3.48 11.62
N ALA A 19 21.15 2.21 12.00
CA ALA A 19 21.60 1.73 13.31
C ALA A 19 23.12 1.79 13.51
N LYS A 20 23.92 2.14 12.49
CA LYS A 20 25.37 2.30 12.62
C LYS A 20 25.78 3.62 13.27
N THR A 21 24.83 4.54 13.45
CA THR A 21 24.99 5.73 14.28
C THR A 21 24.01 5.69 15.45
N SER A 22 24.21 6.54 16.45
CA SER A 22 23.31 6.62 17.60
C SER A 22 21.90 7.00 17.15
N LEU A 23 20.92 6.16 17.50
CA LEU A 23 19.50 6.39 17.26
C LEU A 23 18.78 7.05 18.44
N GLN A 24 19.47 7.31 19.56
CA GLN A 24 18.86 7.83 20.78
C GLN A 24 18.03 9.10 20.51
N GLY A 25 16.76 9.04 20.90
CA GLY A 25 15.80 10.15 20.76
C GLY A 25 15.36 10.45 19.32
N LYS A 26 15.73 9.63 18.34
CA LYS A 26 15.28 9.76 16.95
C LYS A 26 13.95 9.03 16.74
N THR A 27 13.28 9.33 15.64
CA THR A 27 12.10 8.61 15.19
C THR A 27 12.32 8.12 13.77
N ILE A 28 12.21 6.81 13.57
CA ILE A 28 12.24 6.19 12.26
C ILE A 28 10.79 6.01 11.79
N VAL A 29 10.50 6.53 10.61
CA VAL A 29 9.18 6.41 9.98
C VAL A 29 9.35 5.62 8.68
N ASP A 30 8.97 4.35 8.71
CA ASP A 30 8.97 3.52 7.52
C ASP A 30 7.61 3.58 6.83
N MET A 31 7.57 4.22 5.66
CA MET A 31 6.36 4.32 4.85
C MET A 31 6.30 3.24 3.75
N SER A 32 7.27 2.32 3.70
CA SER A 32 7.29 1.20 2.75
C SER A 32 6.12 0.24 3.01
N SER A 33 5.75 -0.59 2.03
CA SER A 33 4.75 -1.65 2.24
C SER A 33 5.47 -2.99 2.38
N ILE A 34 5.58 -3.48 3.61
CA ILE A 34 6.43 -4.63 3.97
C ILE A 34 5.69 -5.62 4.88
N SER A 35 6.37 -6.71 5.27
CA SER A 35 5.82 -7.71 6.20
C SER A 35 5.44 -7.08 7.56
N PRO A 36 4.19 -7.24 8.04
CA PRO A 36 3.81 -6.81 9.39
C PRO A 36 4.60 -7.51 10.49
N ILE A 37 5.01 -8.76 10.25
CA ILE A 37 5.77 -9.57 11.21
C ILE A 37 7.19 -9.02 11.37
N GLU A 38 7.87 -8.75 10.26
CA GLU A 38 9.22 -8.17 10.30
C GLU A 38 9.20 -6.73 10.81
N THR A 39 8.15 -5.97 10.49
CA THR A 39 7.96 -4.61 11.03
C THR A 39 7.95 -4.59 12.56
N LYS A 40 7.26 -5.55 13.21
CA LYS A 40 7.26 -5.68 14.67
C LYS A 40 8.67 -5.93 15.21
N ARG A 41 9.46 -6.78 14.53
CA ARG A 41 10.85 -7.07 14.91
C ARG A 41 11.76 -5.87 14.71
N PHE A 42 11.61 -5.14 13.61
CA PHE A 42 12.38 -3.93 13.34
C PHE A 42 12.10 -2.84 14.37
N ALA A 43 10.81 -2.60 14.66
CA ALA A 43 10.40 -1.66 15.70
C ALA A 43 11.00 -2.01 17.06
N GLN A 44 10.93 -3.28 17.47
CA GLN A 44 11.55 -3.72 18.73
C GLN A 44 13.05 -3.41 18.78
N ARG A 45 13.80 -3.80 17.74
CA ARG A 45 15.26 -3.56 17.66
C ARG A 45 15.61 -2.07 17.70
N VAL A 46 14.82 -1.23 17.03
CA VAL A 46 15.01 0.23 17.02
C VAL A 46 14.69 0.83 18.40
N ASN A 47 13.64 0.35 19.06
CA ASN A 47 13.26 0.79 20.41
C ASN A 47 14.32 0.42 21.46
N GLU A 48 14.92 -0.77 21.35
CA GLU A 48 16.05 -1.21 22.19
C GLU A 48 17.29 -0.30 22.02
N MET A 49 17.41 0.41 20.90
CA MET A 49 18.46 1.40 20.63
C MET A 49 18.09 2.83 21.06
N GLY A 50 16.94 3.00 21.73
CA GLY A 50 16.48 4.29 22.26
C GLY A 50 15.86 5.24 21.22
N ALA A 51 15.47 4.73 20.04
CA ALA A 51 14.67 5.44 19.06
C ALA A 51 13.20 5.01 19.11
N ASP A 52 12.32 5.82 18.55
CA ASP A 52 10.94 5.44 18.28
C ASP A 52 10.80 4.92 16.84
N TYR A 53 9.85 4.01 16.61
CA TYR A 53 9.50 3.50 15.29
C TYR A 53 8.03 3.72 14.96
N LEU A 54 7.73 4.17 13.75
CA LEU A 54 6.39 4.19 13.16
C LEU A 54 6.41 3.46 11.82
N ASP A 55 5.51 2.48 11.63
CA ASP A 55 5.18 1.95 10.31
C ASP A 55 3.97 2.70 9.75
N ALA A 56 4.17 3.40 8.63
CA ALA A 56 3.18 4.30 8.04
C ALA A 56 2.98 4.05 6.54
N PRO A 57 2.65 2.81 6.11
CA PRO A 57 2.39 2.51 4.70
C PRO A 57 1.26 3.37 4.12
N VAL A 58 1.34 3.62 2.82
CA VAL A 58 0.46 4.57 2.13
C VAL A 58 -0.39 3.97 1.02
N SER A 59 -1.46 4.68 0.66
CA SER A 59 -2.28 4.44 -0.53
C SER A 59 -2.59 5.77 -1.23
N GLY A 60 -2.80 5.73 -2.55
CA GLY A 60 -3.04 6.93 -3.38
C GLY A 60 -2.19 7.01 -4.65
N GLY A 61 -1.15 6.18 -4.75
CA GLY A 61 -0.27 6.12 -5.92
C GLY A 61 0.53 7.41 -6.11
N GLU A 62 1.16 7.53 -7.29
CA GLU A 62 2.03 8.67 -7.59
C GLU A 62 1.28 10.01 -7.58
N ILE A 63 0.05 10.05 -8.11
CA ILE A 63 -0.77 11.27 -8.12
C ILE A 63 -1.06 11.71 -6.69
N GLY A 64 -1.49 10.79 -5.82
CA GLY A 64 -1.76 11.10 -4.42
C GLY A 64 -0.52 11.62 -3.69
N ALA A 65 0.66 11.09 -4.01
CA ALA A 65 1.92 11.56 -3.43
C ALA A 65 2.27 12.99 -3.90
N ARG A 66 2.13 13.28 -5.20
CA ARG A 66 2.42 14.61 -5.76
C ARG A 66 1.46 15.68 -5.24
N GLU A 67 0.20 15.32 -5.02
CA GLU A 67 -0.85 16.24 -4.59
C GLU A 67 -0.99 16.35 -3.05
N GLY A 68 -0.21 15.59 -2.28
CA GLY A 68 -0.33 15.57 -0.81
C GLY A 68 -1.65 14.97 -0.32
N THR A 69 -2.22 14.02 -1.06
CA THR A 69 -3.54 13.42 -0.77
C THR A 69 -3.46 11.94 -0.43
N LEU A 70 -2.29 11.44 -0.06
CA LEU A 70 -2.11 10.05 0.38
C LEU A 70 -3.03 9.70 1.56
N SER A 71 -3.48 8.46 1.58
CA SER A 71 -3.99 7.81 2.79
C SER A 71 -2.83 7.14 3.50
N ILE A 72 -2.62 7.43 4.78
CA ILE A 72 -1.50 6.98 5.59
C ILE A 72 -2.04 6.18 6.79
N MET A 73 -1.66 4.91 6.87
CA MET A 73 -2.10 3.98 7.90
C MET A 73 -0.95 3.76 8.87
N VAL A 74 -1.02 4.30 10.08
CA VAL A 74 0.13 4.34 11.00
C VAL A 74 0.00 3.30 12.11
N GLY A 75 1.07 2.58 12.40
CA GLY A 75 1.26 1.76 13.60
C GLY A 75 2.37 2.33 14.48
N GLY A 76 2.13 2.40 15.79
CA GLY A 76 3.12 2.82 16.80
C GLY A 76 2.49 3.52 18.00
N GLU A 77 3.30 4.19 18.82
CA GLU A 77 2.80 4.88 20.01
C GLU A 77 2.10 6.22 19.65
N GLN A 78 0.97 6.50 20.31
CA GLN A 78 0.19 7.73 20.12
C GLN A 78 1.05 9.00 20.24
N LYS A 79 1.91 9.09 21.25
CA LYS A 79 2.75 10.28 21.47
C LYS A 79 3.73 10.55 20.31
N VAL A 80 4.27 9.47 19.73
CA VAL A 80 5.18 9.54 18.59
C VAL A 80 4.41 9.93 17.33
N PHE A 81 3.24 9.33 17.13
CA PHE A 81 2.32 9.69 16.06
C PHE A 81 1.95 11.18 16.11
N ASP A 82 1.53 11.69 17.27
CA ASP A 82 1.13 13.10 17.43
C ASP A 82 2.29 14.05 17.10
N ARG A 83 3.53 13.67 17.46
CA ARG A 83 4.73 14.45 17.15
C ARG A 83 5.05 14.48 15.64
N VAL A 84 4.82 13.38 14.93
CA VAL A 84 5.10 13.24 13.49
C VAL A 84 3.90 13.71 12.64
N LYS A 85 2.70 13.80 13.22
CA LYS A 85 1.44 14.13 12.54
C LYS A 85 1.51 15.39 11.66
N PRO A 86 2.15 16.50 12.07
CA PRO A 86 2.30 17.68 11.19
C PRO A 86 3.06 17.40 9.89
N LEU A 87 3.98 16.43 9.89
CA LEU A 87 4.68 16.00 8.68
C LEU A 87 3.78 15.13 7.80
N PHE A 88 2.99 14.24 8.41
CA PHE A 88 2.00 13.46 7.67
C PHE A 88 0.93 14.34 7.00
N ASP A 89 0.53 15.45 7.63
CA ASP A 89 -0.45 16.40 7.07
C ASP A 89 0.02 17.11 5.79
N ILE A 90 1.33 17.12 5.53
CA ILE A 90 1.88 17.64 4.27
C ILE A 90 1.77 16.59 3.15
N LEU A 91 1.88 15.31 3.51
CA LEU A 91 1.95 14.20 2.57
C LEU A 91 0.59 13.59 2.23
N GLY A 92 -0.37 13.72 3.14
CA GLY A 92 -1.61 12.97 3.09
C GLY A 92 -2.83 13.73 3.58
N LYS A 93 -4.00 13.18 3.24
CA LYS A 93 -5.30 13.71 3.63
C LYS A 93 -6.04 12.82 4.62
N ASN A 94 -5.88 11.50 4.52
CA ASN A 94 -6.51 10.54 5.43
C ASN A 94 -5.41 9.85 6.24
N ILE A 95 -5.17 10.32 7.46
CA ILE A 95 -4.06 9.86 8.30
C ILE A 95 -4.66 9.28 9.57
N THR A 96 -4.43 7.99 9.79
CA THR A 96 -5.04 7.25 10.90
C THR A 96 -3.99 6.47 11.66
N LEU A 97 -3.88 6.68 12.97
CA LEU A 97 -3.20 5.75 13.86
C LEU A 97 -4.11 4.54 14.06
N VAL A 98 -3.67 3.37 13.61
CA VAL A 98 -4.47 2.14 13.60
C VAL A 98 -4.25 1.29 14.85
N GLY A 99 -3.06 1.37 15.44
CA GLY A 99 -2.68 0.56 16.59
C GLY A 99 -1.19 0.66 16.88
N GLY A 100 -0.63 -0.40 17.46
CA GLY A 100 0.80 -0.48 17.78
C GLY A 100 1.66 -0.76 16.54
N ASN A 101 2.96 -0.93 16.75
CA ASN A 101 3.87 -1.23 15.63
C ASN A 101 3.44 -2.51 14.88
N GLY A 102 3.46 -2.44 13.55
CA GLY A 102 3.02 -3.48 12.61
C GLY A 102 1.53 -3.44 12.29
N ASP A 103 0.70 -2.70 13.04
CA ASP A 103 -0.73 -2.62 12.77
C ASP A 103 -1.02 -1.71 11.56
N GLY A 104 -0.14 -0.76 11.24
CA GLY A 104 -0.19 0.03 10.01
C GLY A 104 -0.01 -0.86 8.78
N GLN A 105 1.02 -1.72 8.78
CA GLN A 105 1.21 -2.74 7.73
C GLN A 105 0.06 -3.73 7.66
N THR A 106 -0.45 -4.19 8.81
CA THR A 106 -1.61 -5.10 8.85
C THR A 106 -2.86 -4.47 8.22
N CYS A 107 -3.12 -3.20 8.55
CA CYS A 107 -4.19 -2.42 7.93
C CYS A 107 -3.99 -2.31 6.41
N LYS A 108 -2.76 -2.05 5.97
CA LYS A 108 -2.43 -1.95 4.56
C LYS A 108 -2.65 -3.28 3.83
N VAL A 109 -2.27 -4.40 4.42
CA VAL A 109 -2.54 -5.74 3.86
C VAL A 109 -4.04 -5.96 3.71
N ALA A 110 -4.84 -5.66 4.75
CA ALA A 110 -6.29 -5.75 4.67
C ALA A 110 -6.88 -4.86 3.55
N ASN A 111 -6.38 -3.63 3.41
CA ASN A 111 -6.76 -2.72 2.33
C ASN A 111 -6.47 -3.33 0.94
N GLN A 112 -5.29 -3.93 0.76
CA GLN A 112 -4.92 -4.53 -0.52
C GLN A 112 -5.71 -5.80 -0.85
N ILE A 113 -6.12 -6.59 0.14
CA ILE A 113 -7.02 -7.74 -0.05
C ILE A 113 -8.36 -7.26 -0.61
N ILE A 114 -8.97 -6.24 -0.01
CA ILE A 114 -10.24 -5.67 -0.45
C ILE A 114 -10.13 -5.12 -1.88
N VAL A 115 -9.05 -4.39 -2.18
CA VAL A 115 -8.81 -3.85 -3.52
C VAL A 115 -8.72 -4.97 -4.55
N ALA A 116 -7.96 -6.05 -4.26
CA ALA A 116 -7.81 -7.17 -5.18
C ALA A 116 -9.14 -7.88 -5.46
N LEU A 117 -9.92 -8.18 -4.41
CA LEU A 117 -11.22 -8.84 -4.54
C LEU A 117 -12.24 -7.99 -5.30
N ASN A 118 -12.25 -6.67 -5.08
CA ASN A 118 -13.14 -5.77 -5.83
C ASN A 118 -12.79 -5.73 -7.34
N ILE A 119 -11.51 -5.75 -7.69
CA ILE A 119 -11.06 -5.81 -9.09
C ILE A 119 -11.53 -7.11 -9.74
N GLU A 120 -11.37 -8.23 -9.03
CA GLU A 120 -11.76 -9.55 -9.49
C GLU A 120 -13.29 -9.61 -9.74
N ALA A 121 -14.09 -9.24 -8.74
CA ALA A 121 -15.55 -9.27 -8.83
C ALA A 121 -16.09 -8.40 -9.97
N VAL A 122 -15.54 -7.20 -10.15
CA VAL A 122 -15.91 -6.32 -11.27
C VAL A 122 -15.52 -6.94 -12.61
N SER A 123 -14.34 -7.55 -12.68
CA SER A 123 -13.85 -8.19 -13.90
C SER A 123 -14.75 -9.36 -14.30
N GLU A 124 -15.14 -10.22 -13.36
CA GLU A 124 -16.07 -11.32 -13.61
C GLU A 124 -17.45 -10.82 -14.07
N ALA A 125 -17.99 -9.79 -13.40
CA ALA A 125 -19.28 -9.20 -13.78
C ALA A 125 -19.27 -8.64 -15.21
N LEU A 126 -18.19 -7.95 -15.62
CA LEU A 126 -18.04 -7.42 -16.97
C LEU A 126 -17.90 -8.52 -18.02
N VAL A 127 -17.12 -9.57 -17.74
CA VAL A 127 -16.97 -10.72 -18.63
C VAL A 127 -18.29 -11.47 -18.77
N PHE A 128 -19.01 -11.69 -17.68
CA PHE A 128 -20.34 -12.32 -17.69
C PHE A 128 -21.34 -11.49 -18.52
N ALA A 129 -21.40 -10.18 -18.31
CA ALA A 129 -22.29 -9.28 -19.04
C ALA A 129 -21.97 -9.25 -20.54
N SER A 130 -20.70 -9.19 -20.93
CA SER A 130 -20.28 -9.17 -22.34
C SER A 130 -20.62 -10.48 -23.07
N LYS A 131 -20.41 -11.64 -22.43
CA LYS A 131 -20.77 -12.95 -23.00
C LYS A 131 -22.28 -13.15 -23.11
N SER A 132 -23.04 -12.71 -22.11
CA SER A 132 -24.51 -12.80 -22.12
C SER A 132 -25.14 -11.93 -23.22
N ARG A 133 -24.54 -10.77 -23.51
CA ARG A 133 -24.93 -9.91 -24.64
C ARG A 133 -24.72 -10.57 -26.00
N ARG A 134 -23.65 -11.34 -26.19
CA ARG A 134 -23.40 -12.04 -27.48
C ARG A 134 -24.40 -13.17 -27.75
N ARG A 135 -24.98 -13.80 -26.72
CA ARG A 135 -25.96 -14.90 -26.90
C ARG A 135 -27.38 -14.44 -27.20
N SER A 136 -27.76 -13.23 -26.79
CA SER A 136 -29.16 -12.79 -26.83
C SER A 136 -29.53 -11.98 -28.08
N GLY A 137 -28.57 -11.58 -28.93
CA GLY A 137 -28.82 -10.74 -30.12
C GLY A 137 -29.36 -9.33 -29.81
N THR A 138 -29.71 -9.05 -28.56
CA THR A 138 -30.32 -7.80 -28.09
C THR A 138 -29.28 -6.78 -27.63
N ARG A 139 -29.38 -5.57 -28.18
CA ARG A 139 -28.62 -4.38 -27.76
C ARG A 139 -29.25 -3.80 -26.48
N ALA A 140 -28.87 -4.31 -25.31
CA ALA A 140 -29.27 -3.70 -24.04
C ALA A 140 -28.57 -2.33 -23.84
N PRO A 141 -29.19 -1.34 -23.17
CA PRO A 141 -28.56 -0.03 -22.91
C PRO A 141 -27.20 -0.22 -22.23
N GLY A 142 -26.23 0.61 -22.60
CA GLY A 142 -24.84 0.48 -22.15
C GLY A 142 -24.77 0.48 -20.62
N VAL A 143 -24.12 -0.52 -20.04
CA VAL A 143 -23.73 -0.47 -18.62
C VAL A 143 -22.66 0.60 -18.53
N ASN A 144 -23.06 1.84 -18.31
CA ASN A 144 -22.15 2.97 -18.13
C ASN A 144 -21.67 2.97 -16.67
N GLY A 145 -21.11 1.84 -16.23
CA GLY A 145 -20.46 1.73 -14.93
C GLY A 145 -19.04 2.27 -15.09
N ARG A 146 -18.82 3.55 -14.78
CA ARG A 146 -17.46 4.04 -14.51
C ARG A 146 -16.98 3.39 -13.22
N VAL A 147 -16.43 2.19 -13.30
CA VAL A 147 -15.56 1.69 -12.24
C VAL A 147 -14.23 2.42 -12.40
N ARG A 148 -14.00 3.41 -11.54
CA ARG A 148 -12.71 4.09 -11.46
C ARG A 148 -11.77 3.16 -10.71
N LEU A 149 -11.08 2.27 -11.44
CA LEU A 149 -9.95 1.52 -10.89
C LEU A 149 -8.87 2.54 -10.53
N PHE A 150 -8.66 2.78 -9.24
CA PHE A 150 -7.47 3.47 -8.77
C PHE A 150 -6.31 2.47 -8.79
N THR A 151 -5.65 2.35 -9.93
CA THR A 151 -4.34 1.71 -10.02
C THR A 151 -3.29 2.68 -9.48
N HIS A 152 -2.20 2.14 -8.92
CA HIS A 152 -1.10 2.89 -8.29
C HIS A 152 -0.40 3.91 -9.23
N SER A 153 -0.73 3.91 -10.52
CA SER A 153 -0.16 4.78 -11.55
C SER A 153 -1.05 5.95 -11.99
N GLY A 154 -2.22 6.15 -11.38
CA GLY A 154 -3.09 7.29 -11.72
C GLY A 154 -3.63 7.27 -13.16
N SER A 155 -3.41 6.21 -13.92
CA SER A 155 -3.85 6.08 -15.30
C SER A 155 -5.22 5.41 -15.35
N SER A 156 -6.25 6.18 -15.70
CA SER A 156 -7.54 5.62 -16.13
C SER A 156 -7.36 5.01 -17.51
N ARG A 157 -7.32 3.68 -17.61
CA ARG A 157 -7.44 2.96 -18.89
C ARG A 157 -8.85 2.40 -19.04
N ARG A 158 -9.35 2.33 -20.28
CA ARG A 158 -10.64 1.68 -20.55
C ARG A 158 -10.50 0.19 -20.24
N ALA A 159 -11.57 -0.42 -19.74
CA ALA A 159 -11.59 -1.86 -19.45
C ALA A 159 -11.28 -2.72 -20.69
N ASP A 160 -11.53 -2.20 -21.90
CA ASP A 160 -11.26 -2.86 -23.17
C ASP A 160 -9.77 -2.86 -23.58
N ASP A 161 -8.91 -2.07 -22.92
CA ASP A 161 -7.49 -1.89 -23.30
C ASP A 161 -6.51 -2.79 -22.50
N GLN A 162 -6.99 -3.71 -21.66
CA GLN A 162 -6.11 -4.60 -20.90
C GLN A 162 -6.11 -6.04 -21.45
N PRO A 163 -4.96 -6.54 -21.96
CA PRO A 163 -4.80 -7.96 -22.19
C PRO A 163 -4.70 -8.64 -20.82
N ASP A 164 -5.73 -9.42 -20.51
CA ASP A 164 -5.81 -10.41 -19.44
C ASP A 164 -5.33 -9.97 -18.04
N VAL A 165 -6.29 -9.60 -17.19
CA VAL A 165 -6.07 -9.32 -15.75
C VAL A 165 -5.38 -10.50 -15.05
N ARG A 166 -5.56 -11.76 -15.50
CA ARG A 166 -4.82 -12.91 -14.96
C ARG A 166 -3.33 -12.85 -15.29
N ALA A 167 -2.96 -12.44 -16.50
CA ALA A 167 -1.56 -12.26 -16.88
C ALA A 167 -0.90 -11.16 -16.06
N TRP A 168 -1.64 -10.11 -15.69
CA TRP A 168 -1.15 -9.07 -14.79
C TRP A 168 -0.86 -9.59 -13.37
N PHE A 169 -1.77 -10.38 -12.78
CA PHE A 169 -1.53 -11.02 -11.47
C PHE A 169 -0.40 -12.06 -11.51
N GLN A 170 -0.33 -12.86 -12.57
CA GLN A 170 0.71 -13.88 -12.75
C GLN A 170 2.10 -13.27 -12.95
N ASN A 171 2.21 -12.16 -13.69
CA ASN A 171 3.47 -11.45 -13.89
C ASN A 171 4.00 -10.74 -12.63
N ARG A 172 3.11 -10.39 -11.70
CA ARG A 172 3.53 -9.80 -10.41
C ARG A 172 3.99 -10.87 -9.42
N ALA A 173 3.33 -12.03 -9.40
CA ALA A 173 3.74 -13.19 -8.61
C ALA A 173 5.05 -13.84 -9.09
N SER A 174 5.49 -13.57 -10.33
CA SER A 174 6.79 -14.01 -10.86
C SER A 174 7.91 -13.01 -10.62
N SER A 175 7.63 -11.72 -10.47
CA SER A 175 8.63 -10.69 -10.08
C SER A 175 8.99 -10.69 -8.58
N GLU A 176 8.30 -11.50 -7.77
CA GLU A 176 8.49 -11.65 -6.32
C GLU A 176 9.14 -13.00 -5.93
N ARG A 177 9.68 -13.77 -6.89
CA ARG A 177 10.49 -14.95 -6.59
C ARG A 177 11.98 -14.57 -6.57
N PRO A 178 12.76 -15.10 -5.62
CA PRO A 178 14.18 -14.77 -5.43
C PRO A 178 15.04 -15.08 -6.66
#